data_AF-A0A7C7VPS2-F1
#
_entry.id   AF-A0A7C7VPS2-F1
#
_cell.length_a   1.000
_cell.length_b   1.000
_cell.length_c   1.000
_cell.angle_alpha   90.00
_cell.angle_beta   90.00
_cell.angle_gamma   90.00
#
_symmetry.space_group_name_H-M   'P 1'
#
loop_
_entity.id
_entity.type
_entity.pdbx_description
1 polymer ?
#
loop_
_entity_poly.entity_id
_entity_poly.type
_entity_poly.pdbx_seq_one_letter_code
_entity_poly.pdbx_strand_id
1 'polypeptide(L)'
;MTKNKFVARKEREEKQAKLIRNIAIGVVVVVALLIGYGYIYENFLQGQKTVASVNDEEISVSQYQARVRLERTSLINQYIQYAQLGQQFGMDVASQIESLETRLSQPIAIGESVLNTMINELVYVKEAKKLGITISAEDVEKELQSFLGYFPDGTPTPEPTTEASVANEYPTLTAEQMELVTLTPTPTEAPTLTPVPTEEEEEEEDSKAVPTVPPIPT
;
A
#
# COMPACT_ATOMS: atom_id res chain seq x y z
N MET A 1 -2.69 36.34 83.34
CA MET A 1 -2.42 37.32 82.25
C MET A 1 -1.47 36.67 81.23
N THR A 2 -1.95 35.75 80.39
CA THR A 2 -1.08 34.94 79.49
C THR A 2 -1.75 34.51 78.18
N LYS A 3 -3.03 34.81 77.95
CA LYS A 3 -3.79 34.25 76.81
C LYS A 3 -3.37 34.82 75.45
N ASN A 4 -2.88 36.07 75.41
CA ASN A 4 -2.62 36.77 74.15
C ASN A 4 -1.25 36.43 73.52
N LYS A 5 -0.27 35.95 74.29
CA LYS A 5 1.05 35.57 73.76
C LYS A 5 1.03 34.24 72.98
N PHE A 6 0.10 33.34 73.29
CA PHE A 6 -0.02 32.04 72.60
C PHE A 6 -0.79 32.15 71.28
N VAL A 7 -1.78 33.04 71.20
CA VAL A 7 -2.53 33.31 69.95
C VAL A 7 -1.59 33.84 68.84
N ALA A 8 -0.70 34.76 69.20
CA ALA A 8 0.28 35.33 68.27
C ALA A 8 1.35 34.33 67.76
N ARG A 9 1.61 33.23 68.48
CA ARG A 9 2.51 32.15 68.03
C ARG A 9 1.78 31.18 67.10
N LYS A 10 0.56 30.78 67.47
CA LYS A 10 -0.27 29.88 66.66
C LYS A 10 -0.57 30.45 65.27
N GLU A 11 -0.90 31.73 65.17
CA GLU A 11 -1.15 32.38 63.87
C GLU A 11 0.10 32.42 62.97
N ARG A 12 1.30 32.49 63.55
CA ARG A 12 2.56 32.44 62.79
C ARG A 12 2.84 31.03 62.29
N GLU A 13 2.60 30.01 63.11
CA GLU A 13 2.72 28.60 62.73
C GLU A 13 1.73 28.22 61.63
N GLU A 14 0.49 28.71 61.69
CA GLU A 14 -0.49 28.48 60.62
C GLU A 14 -0.07 29.15 59.30
N LYS A 15 0.50 30.35 59.34
CA LYS A 15 1.04 31.03 58.14
C LYS A 15 2.25 30.28 57.57
N GLN A 16 3.16 29.80 58.44
CA GLN A 16 4.31 29.00 58.04
C GLN A 16 3.87 27.65 57.46
N ALA A 17 2.91 26.97 58.08
CA ALA A 17 2.36 25.71 57.59
C ALA A 17 1.65 25.88 56.24
N LYS A 18 0.87 26.95 56.05
CA LYS A 18 0.25 27.28 54.75
C LYS A 18 1.30 27.56 53.68
N LEU A 19 2.37 28.29 54.01
CA LEU A 19 3.47 28.57 53.09
C LEU A 19 4.20 27.29 52.69
N ILE A 20 4.60 26.47 53.66
CA ILE A 20 5.28 25.18 53.41
C ILE A 20 4.39 24.27 52.57
N ARG A 21 3.09 24.19 52.86
CA ARG A 21 2.13 23.43 52.07
C ARG A 21 2.04 23.94 50.62
N ASN A 22 1.95 25.25 50.42
CA ASN A 22 1.88 25.82 49.08
C ASN A 22 3.18 25.60 48.30
N ILE A 23 4.34 25.67 48.95
CA ILE A 23 5.63 25.34 48.34
C ILE A 23 5.68 23.85 47.98
N ALA A 24 5.25 22.96 48.88
CA ALA A 24 5.20 21.53 48.62
C ALA A 24 4.29 21.19 47.43
N ILE A 25 3.10 21.79 47.35
CA ILE A 25 2.21 21.68 46.19
C ILE A 25 2.89 22.25 44.94
N GLY A 26 3.55 23.41 45.05
CA GLY A 26 4.31 24.01 43.94
C GLY A 26 5.39 23.08 43.39
N VAL A 27 6.15 22.40 44.26
CA VAL A 27 7.16 21.42 43.85
C VAL A 27 6.52 20.24 43.11
N VAL A 28 5.41 19.69 43.64
CA VAL A 28 4.69 18.60 42.97
C VAL A 28 4.17 19.03 41.60
N VAL A 29 3.63 20.24 41.47
CA VAL A 29 3.16 20.79 40.19
C VAL A 29 4.32 20.96 39.20
N VAL A 30 5.47 21.48 39.64
CA VAL A 30 6.66 21.63 38.78
C VAL A 30 7.14 20.26 38.30
N VAL A 31 7.20 19.26 39.17
CA VAL A 31 7.57 17.89 38.78
C VAL A 31 6.59 17.32 37.76
N ALA A 32 5.27 17.47 37.99
CA ALA A 32 4.26 17.03 37.04
C ALA A 32 4.37 17.72 35.67
N LEU A 33 4.65 19.03 35.66
CA LEU A 33 4.88 19.78 34.42
C LEU A 33 6.13 19.30 33.67
N LEU A 34 7.22 19.00 34.37
CA LEU A 34 8.44 18.48 33.75
C LEU A 34 8.20 17.09 33.12
N ILE A 35 7.47 16.21 33.81
CA ILE A 35 7.10 14.89 33.27
C ILE A 35 6.20 15.05 32.04
N GLY A 36 5.18 15.91 32.13
CA GLY A 36 4.27 16.18 31.00
C GLY A 36 5.00 16.78 29.80
N TYR A 37 5.92 17.72 30.04
CA TYR A 37 6.74 18.32 29.00
C TYR A 37 7.66 17.29 28.32
N GLY A 38 8.35 16.45 29.10
CA GLY A 38 9.21 15.39 28.57
C GLY A 38 8.44 14.41 27.68
N TYR A 39 7.25 14.00 28.13
CA TYR A 39 6.38 13.10 27.37
C TYR A 39 5.94 13.69 26.02
N ILE A 40 5.51 14.96 26.00
CA ILE A 40 5.09 15.66 24.77
C ILE A 40 6.29 15.88 23.84
N TYR A 41 7.43 16.26 24.39
CA TYR A 41 8.64 16.53 23.61
C TYR A 41 9.12 15.30 22.85
N GLU A 42 9.19 14.15 23.52
CA GLU A 42 9.65 12.89 22.92
C GLU A 42 8.64 12.32 21.91
N ASN A 43 7.34 12.36 22.22
CA ASN A 43 6.34 11.74 21.35
C ASN A 43 5.90 12.62 20.17
N PHE A 44 5.87 13.95 20.34
CA PHE A 44 5.29 14.85 19.34
C PHE A 44 6.35 15.71 18.66
N LEU A 45 7.22 16.39 19.43
CA LEU A 45 8.17 17.34 18.85
C LEU A 45 9.34 16.65 18.16
N GLN A 46 9.80 15.50 18.67
CA GLN A 46 10.88 14.75 18.02
C GLN A 46 10.43 14.10 16.70
N GLY A 47 9.17 13.68 16.60
CA GLY A 47 8.60 13.06 15.40
C GLY A 47 8.42 14.03 14.22
N GLN A 48 8.30 15.32 14.48
CA GLN A 48 8.14 16.36 13.44
C GLN A 48 9.46 16.86 12.85
N LYS A 49 10.61 16.38 13.35
CA LYS A 49 11.90 16.77 12.78
C LYS A 49 12.06 16.20 11.38
N THR A 50 12.74 16.94 10.52
CA THR A 50 12.99 16.55 9.13
C THR A 50 14.20 15.62 9.05
N VAL A 51 14.03 14.46 8.40
CA VAL A 51 15.11 13.47 8.17
C VAL A 51 15.76 13.70 6.81
N ALA A 52 14.96 14.02 5.81
CA ALA A 52 15.38 14.37 4.47
C ALA A 52 14.40 15.35 3.85
N SER A 53 14.87 16.17 2.92
CA SER A 53 14.04 17.08 2.14
C SER A 53 14.33 16.93 0.66
N VAL A 54 13.29 17.06 -0.16
CA VAL A 54 13.36 17.02 -1.63
C VAL A 54 12.79 18.34 -2.14
N ASN A 55 13.65 19.34 -2.32
CA ASN A 55 13.25 20.73 -2.59
C ASN A 55 12.35 21.27 -1.46
N ASP A 56 11.05 21.44 -1.71
CA ASP A 56 10.06 22.05 -0.82
C ASP A 56 9.26 21.02 0.00
N GLU A 57 9.43 19.73 -0.26
CA GLU A 57 8.70 18.65 0.42
C GLU A 57 9.62 17.92 1.41
N GLU A 58 9.17 17.81 2.65
CA GLU A 58 9.96 17.31 3.78
C GLU A 58 9.45 15.95 4.26
N ILE A 59 10.39 15.05 4.56
CA ILE A 59 10.12 13.75 5.17
C ILE A 59 10.36 13.88 6.68
N SER A 60 9.30 13.71 7.48
CA SER A 60 9.41 13.76 8.94
C SER A 60 9.96 12.46 9.53
N VAL A 61 10.54 12.54 10.73
CA VAL A 61 11.00 11.37 11.50
C VAL A 61 9.87 10.40 11.74
N SER A 62 8.66 10.88 12.03
CA SER A 62 7.49 10.02 12.27
C SER A 62 7.10 9.21 11.03
N GLN A 63 7.09 9.84 9.84
CA GLN A 63 6.78 9.16 8.58
C GLN A 63 7.85 8.12 8.25
N TYR A 64 9.13 8.49 8.39
CA TYR A 64 10.25 7.59 8.17
C TYR A 64 10.19 6.38 9.10
N GLN A 65 10.00 6.59 10.41
CA GLN A 65 9.89 5.50 11.38
C GLN A 65 8.69 4.58 11.10
N ALA A 66 7.55 5.15 10.70
CA ALA A 66 6.38 4.37 10.33
C ALA A 66 6.66 3.48 9.11
N ARG A 67 7.30 4.02 8.06
CA ARG A 67 7.69 3.26 6.87
C ARG A 67 8.73 2.19 7.18
N VAL A 68 9.73 2.47 8.03
CA VAL A 68 10.72 1.47 8.47
C VAL A 68 10.05 0.33 9.25
N ARG A 69 9.10 0.66 10.15
CA ARG A 69 8.35 -0.37 10.88
C ARG A 69 7.55 -1.24 9.91
N LEU A 70 6.87 -0.64 8.94
CA LEU A 70 6.13 -1.38 7.91
C LEU A 70 7.04 -2.34 7.13
N GLU A 71 8.19 -1.86 6.64
CA GLU A 71 9.15 -2.70 5.90
C GLU A 71 9.65 -3.87 6.75
N ARG A 72 10.00 -3.61 8.02
CA ARG A 72 10.42 -4.67 8.96
C ARG A 72 9.30 -5.66 9.23
N THR A 73 8.07 -5.19 9.42
CA THR A 73 6.91 -6.07 9.64
C THR A 73 6.63 -6.92 8.40
N SER A 74 6.76 -6.37 7.19
CA SER A 74 6.64 -7.11 5.93
C SER A 74 7.67 -8.25 5.87
N LEU A 75 8.94 -7.95 6.17
CA LEU A 75 10.02 -8.95 6.23
C LEU A 75 9.76 -10.05 7.26
N ILE A 76 9.29 -9.67 8.45
CA ILE A 76 8.94 -10.62 9.52
C ILE A 76 7.77 -11.51 9.09
N ASN A 77 6.74 -10.94 8.45
CA ASN A 77 5.61 -11.72 7.95
C ASN A 77 6.05 -12.71 6.88
N GLN A 78 6.95 -12.31 5.99
CA GLN A 78 7.53 -13.21 4.99
C GLN A 78 8.34 -14.34 5.64
N TYR A 79 9.13 -14.03 6.67
CA TYR A 79 9.85 -15.04 7.46
C TYR A 79 8.87 -16.05 8.09
N ILE A 80 7.82 -15.56 8.74
CA ILE A 80 6.81 -16.40 9.39
C ILE A 80 6.11 -17.31 8.36
N GLN A 81 5.78 -16.77 7.18
CA GLN A 81 5.17 -17.53 6.10
C GLN A 81 6.07 -18.69 5.64
N TYR A 82 7.37 -18.44 5.42
CA TYR A 82 8.30 -19.51 5.03
C TYR A 82 8.51 -20.54 6.14
N ALA A 83 8.66 -20.10 7.39
CA ALA A 83 8.80 -21.00 8.53
C ALA A 83 7.58 -21.94 8.67
N GLN A 84 6.37 -21.41 8.49
CA GLN A 84 5.14 -22.21 8.48
C GLN A 84 5.11 -23.19 7.31
N LEU A 85 5.50 -22.76 6.10
CA LEU A 85 5.56 -23.61 4.92
C LEU A 85 6.53 -24.80 5.13
N GLY A 86 7.71 -24.54 5.68
CA GLY A 86 8.68 -25.57 6.01
C GLY A 86 8.16 -26.55 7.08
N GLN A 87 7.54 -26.03 8.14
CA GLN A 87 7.03 -26.86 9.25
C GLN A 87 5.82 -27.71 8.85
N GLN A 88 4.86 -27.14 8.11
CA GLN A 88 3.60 -27.79 7.77
C GLN A 88 3.74 -28.73 6.56
N PHE A 89 4.56 -28.37 5.59
CA PHE A 89 4.67 -29.09 4.32
C PHE A 89 6.04 -29.76 4.10
N GLY A 90 6.96 -29.67 5.06
CA GLY A 90 8.29 -30.30 4.97
C GLY A 90 9.17 -29.71 3.87
N MET A 91 8.90 -28.47 3.45
CA MET A 91 9.62 -27.81 2.36
C MET A 91 10.98 -27.30 2.85
N ASP A 92 12.03 -27.50 2.06
CA ASP A 92 13.33 -26.89 2.33
C ASP A 92 13.27 -25.39 2.01
N VAL A 93 13.19 -24.58 3.05
CA VAL A 93 13.10 -23.11 3.01
C VAL A 93 14.32 -22.44 3.66
N ALA A 94 15.38 -23.21 3.94
CA ALA A 94 16.52 -22.73 4.74
C ALA A 94 17.19 -21.51 4.09
N SER A 95 17.39 -21.54 2.77
CA SER A 95 18.00 -20.43 2.02
C SER A 95 17.19 -19.14 2.07
N GLN A 96 15.86 -19.23 2.00
CA GLN A 96 14.94 -18.09 2.06
C GLN A 96 14.95 -17.48 3.46
N ILE A 97 14.91 -18.33 4.48
CA ILE A 97 14.97 -17.92 5.89
C ILE A 97 16.30 -17.21 6.18
N GLU A 98 17.44 -17.78 5.80
CA GLU A 98 18.76 -17.18 6.03
C GLU A 98 18.91 -15.81 5.35
N SER A 99 18.38 -15.66 4.12
CA SER A 99 18.35 -14.38 3.42
C SER A 99 17.54 -13.32 4.18
N LEU A 100 16.37 -13.70 4.70
CA LEU A 100 15.50 -12.81 5.48
C LEU A 100 16.12 -12.43 6.82
N GLU A 101 16.73 -13.38 7.51
CA GLU A 101 17.46 -13.14 8.76
C GLU A 101 18.63 -12.18 8.55
N THR A 102 19.40 -12.39 7.47
CA THR A 102 20.51 -11.49 7.10
C THR A 102 19.99 -10.07 6.89
N ARG A 103 18.89 -9.87 6.16
CA ARG A 103 18.32 -8.54 5.93
C ARG A 103 17.78 -7.93 7.22
N LEU A 104 17.08 -8.71 8.05
CA LEU A 104 16.57 -8.27 9.36
C LEU A 104 17.68 -7.92 10.35
N SER A 105 18.86 -8.54 10.24
CA SER A 105 20.04 -8.23 11.06
C SER A 105 20.70 -6.90 10.71
N GLN A 106 20.31 -6.27 9.59
CA GLN A 106 20.89 -5.03 9.07
C GLN A 106 19.89 -3.86 9.16
N PRO A 107 19.60 -3.34 10.36
CA PRO A 107 18.60 -2.28 10.54
C PRO A 107 18.97 -0.97 9.85
N ILE A 108 20.28 -0.67 9.72
CA ILE A 108 20.77 0.53 9.04
C ILE A 108 20.46 0.44 7.54
N ALA A 109 20.76 -0.70 6.91
CA ALA A 109 20.48 -0.92 5.49
C ALA A 109 18.99 -0.85 5.16
N ILE A 110 18.13 -1.41 6.04
CA ILE A 110 16.67 -1.27 5.91
C ILE A 110 16.28 0.21 5.97
N GLY A 111 16.81 0.95 6.95
CA GLY A 111 16.56 2.38 7.09
C GLY A 111 16.94 3.19 5.86
N GLU A 112 18.16 2.98 5.34
CA GLU A 112 18.64 3.66 4.13
C GLU A 112 17.78 3.33 2.90
N SER A 113 17.42 2.06 2.70
CA SER A 113 16.55 1.64 1.61
C SER A 113 15.17 2.32 1.67
N VAL A 114 14.57 2.36 2.86
CA VAL A 114 13.29 3.03 3.07
C VAL A 114 13.40 4.53 2.82
N LEU A 115 14.46 5.17 3.31
CA LEU A 115 14.68 6.60 3.09
C LEU A 115 14.81 6.93 1.61
N ASN A 116 15.63 6.17 0.88
CA ASN A 116 15.79 6.31 -0.57
C ASN A 116 14.48 6.09 -1.32
N THR A 117 13.69 5.10 -0.91
CA THR A 117 12.37 4.84 -1.49
C THR A 117 11.45 6.04 -1.30
N MET A 118 11.36 6.58 -0.09
CA MET A 118 10.54 7.76 0.19
C MET A 118 11.00 8.99 -0.59
N ILE A 119 12.31 9.20 -0.75
CA ILE A 119 12.86 10.28 -1.58
C ILE A 119 12.46 10.10 -3.04
N ASN A 120 12.60 8.89 -3.59
CA ASN A 120 12.23 8.60 -4.98
C ASN A 120 10.72 8.77 -5.23
N GLU A 121 9.86 8.35 -4.29
CA GLU A 121 8.42 8.58 -4.35
C GLU A 121 8.10 10.08 -4.51
N LEU A 122 8.73 10.95 -3.72
CA LEU A 122 8.55 12.40 -3.83
C LEU A 122 9.01 12.94 -5.18
N VAL A 123 10.13 12.45 -5.70
CA VAL A 123 10.63 12.82 -7.04
C VAL A 123 9.63 12.43 -8.12
N TYR A 124 9.07 11.22 -8.06
CA TYR A 124 8.07 10.75 -9.02
C TYR A 124 6.78 11.56 -8.95
N VAL A 125 6.27 11.83 -7.75
CA VAL A 125 5.06 12.67 -7.57
C VAL A 125 5.28 14.07 -8.16
N LYS A 126 6.47 14.64 -7.98
CA LYS A 126 6.80 15.96 -8.53
C LYS A 126 6.84 15.95 -10.06
N GLU A 127 7.50 14.99 -10.68
CA GLU A 127 7.56 14.91 -12.15
C GLU A 127 6.18 14.56 -12.74
N ALA A 128 5.41 13.69 -12.09
CA ALA A 128 4.02 13.38 -12.49
C ALA A 128 3.14 14.64 -12.50
N LYS A 129 3.19 15.47 -11.45
CA LYS A 129 2.47 16.75 -11.39
C LYS A 129 2.89 17.69 -12.52
N LYS A 130 4.19 17.77 -12.83
CA LYS A 130 4.72 18.59 -13.92
C LYS A 130 4.26 18.10 -15.30
N LEU A 131 4.09 16.79 -15.47
CA LEU A 131 3.54 16.17 -16.68
C LEU A 131 2.00 16.22 -16.74
N GLY A 132 1.33 16.79 -15.73
CA GLY A 132 -0.13 16.83 -15.66
C GLY A 132 -0.77 15.47 -15.37
N ILE A 133 -0.01 14.51 -14.87
CA ILE A 133 -0.51 13.19 -14.47
C ILE A 133 -1.12 13.32 -13.07
N THR A 134 -2.44 13.22 -13.00
CA THR A 134 -3.20 13.22 -11.74
C THR A 134 -4.02 11.95 -11.64
N ILE A 135 -4.02 11.34 -10.46
CA ILE A 135 -4.77 10.10 -10.17
C ILE A 135 -5.98 10.50 -9.34
N SER A 136 -7.18 10.08 -9.76
CA SER A 136 -8.41 10.30 -8.99
C SER A 136 -8.63 9.18 -7.97
N ALA A 137 -9.47 9.42 -6.95
CA ALA A 137 -9.83 8.38 -5.99
C ALA A 137 -10.61 7.23 -6.64
N GLU A 138 -11.38 7.53 -7.69
CA GLU A 138 -12.16 6.56 -8.46
C GLU A 138 -11.23 5.62 -9.23
N ASP A 139 -10.14 6.13 -9.80
CA ASP A 139 -9.13 5.31 -10.48
C ASP A 139 -8.42 4.36 -9.49
N VAL A 140 -8.11 4.84 -8.28
CA VAL A 140 -7.50 4.00 -7.23
C VAL A 140 -8.44 2.89 -6.79
N GLU A 141 -9.72 3.22 -6.59
CA GLU A 141 -10.74 2.24 -6.22
C GLU A 141 -10.93 1.20 -7.33
N LYS A 142 -11.02 1.62 -8.59
CA LYS A 142 -11.13 0.71 -9.73
C LYS A 142 -9.92 -0.22 -9.84
N GLU A 143 -8.72 0.29 -9.61
CA GLU A 143 -7.48 -0.52 -9.60
C GLU A 143 -7.47 -1.50 -8.42
N LEU A 144 -7.90 -1.06 -7.24
CA LEU A 144 -8.02 -1.93 -6.06
C LEU A 144 -9.04 -3.05 -6.27
N GLN A 145 -10.19 -2.74 -6.85
CA GLN A 145 -11.22 -3.72 -7.21
C GLN A 145 -10.66 -4.74 -8.20
N SER A 146 -9.96 -4.27 -9.25
CA SER A 146 -9.30 -5.12 -10.24
C SER A 146 -8.23 -6.01 -9.59
N PHE A 147 -7.42 -5.46 -8.68
CA PHE A 147 -6.42 -6.21 -7.91
C PHE A 147 -7.03 -7.33 -7.06
N LEU A 148 -8.23 -7.11 -6.51
CA LEU A 148 -8.98 -8.10 -5.74
C LEU A 148 -9.83 -9.05 -6.61
N GLY A 149 -9.84 -8.86 -7.93
CA GLY A 149 -10.68 -9.62 -8.85
C GLY A 149 -12.17 -9.31 -8.73
N TYR A 150 -12.53 -8.16 -8.13
CA TYR A 150 -13.89 -7.69 -8.02
C TYR A 150 -14.22 -6.78 -9.19
N PHE A 151 -15.21 -7.16 -10.00
CA PHE A 151 -15.61 -6.43 -11.19
C PHE A 151 -17.11 -6.16 -11.16
N PRO A 152 -17.55 -5.09 -10.46
CA PRO A 152 -18.98 -4.81 -10.29
C PRO A 152 -19.69 -4.57 -11.62
N ASP A 153 -18.98 -4.01 -12.61
CA ASP A 153 -19.49 -3.72 -13.95
C ASP A 153 -19.14 -4.79 -15.00
N GLY A 154 -18.66 -5.97 -14.55
CA GLY A 154 -18.17 -7.06 -15.41
C GLY A 154 -16.66 -7.02 -15.64
N THR A 155 -16.07 -8.17 -15.96
CA THR A 155 -14.62 -8.26 -16.22
C THR A 155 -14.25 -7.34 -17.38
N PRO A 156 -13.26 -6.44 -17.23
CA PRO A 156 -12.81 -5.62 -18.33
C PRO A 156 -12.31 -6.56 -19.42
N THR A 157 -13.05 -6.62 -20.52
CA THR A 157 -12.54 -7.23 -21.74
C THR A 157 -11.38 -6.33 -22.16
N PRO A 158 -10.16 -6.87 -22.38
CA PRO A 158 -9.05 -6.05 -22.80
C PRO A 158 -9.49 -5.27 -24.03
N GLU A 159 -9.43 -3.94 -23.93
CA GLU A 159 -9.57 -3.08 -25.10
C GLU A 159 -8.54 -3.57 -26.12
N PRO A 160 -8.89 -3.70 -27.42
CA PRO A 160 -7.92 -4.14 -28.40
C PRO A 160 -6.69 -3.28 -28.24
N THR A 161 -5.54 -3.93 -28.01
CA THR A 161 -4.25 -3.25 -27.98
C THR A 161 -4.17 -2.48 -29.29
N THR A 162 -4.48 -1.18 -29.26
CA THR A 162 -3.98 -0.27 -30.27
C THR A 162 -2.50 -0.31 -30.03
N GLU A 163 -1.83 -1.21 -30.76
CA GLU A 163 -0.39 -1.22 -30.89
C GLU A 163 -0.01 0.25 -31.03
N ALA A 164 0.82 0.72 -30.09
CA ALA A 164 1.57 1.95 -30.29
C ALA A 164 2.01 1.90 -31.74
N SER A 165 1.68 2.94 -32.53
CA SER A 165 2.04 3.05 -33.94
C SER A 165 3.53 2.71 -34.09
N VAL A 166 3.84 1.43 -34.25
CA VAL A 166 4.98 0.96 -34.98
C VAL A 166 4.67 1.59 -36.31
N ALA A 167 5.41 2.63 -36.66
CA ALA A 167 5.40 3.10 -38.02
C ALA A 167 5.63 1.83 -38.84
N ASN A 168 4.58 1.31 -39.47
CA ASN A 168 4.71 0.22 -40.41
C ASN A 168 5.53 0.81 -41.55
N GLU A 169 6.85 0.79 -41.40
CA GLU A 169 7.79 0.91 -42.49
C GLU A 169 7.61 -0.37 -43.30
N TYR A 170 6.53 -0.41 -44.07
CA TYR A 170 6.43 -1.33 -45.17
C TYR A 170 7.66 -1.06 -46.04
N PRO A 171 8.48 -2.07 -46.38
CA PRO A 171 9.58 -1.86 -47.29
C PRO A 171 8.98 -1.28 -48.58
N THR A 172 9.30 -0.01 -48.87
CA THR A 172 8.90 0.61 -50.12
C THR A 172 9.72 -0.08 -51.20
N LEU A 173 9.05 -0.82 -52.07
CA LEU A 173 9.70 -1.50 -53.20
C LEU A 173 10.47 -0.46 -54.01
N THR A 174 11.74 -0.73 -54.31
CA THR A 174 12.51 0.12 -55.21
C THR A 174 11.94 0.06 -56.63
N ALA A 175 12.23 1.05 -57.48
CA ALA A 175 11.71 1.11 -58.85
C ALA A 175 12.02 -0.16 -59.67
N GLU A 176 13.18 -0.77 -59.44
CA GLU A 176 13.59 -2.04 -60.06
C GLU A 176 12.76 -3.24 -59.55
N GLN A 177 12.33 -3.22 -58.29
CA GLN A 177 11.48 -4.26 -57.71
C GLN A 177 10.04 -4.17 -58.21
N MET A 178 9.54 -2.96 -58.47
CA MET A 178 8.21 -2.76 -59.07
C MET A 178 8.11 -3.30 -60.50
N GLU A 179 9.22 -3.30 -61.24
CA GLU A 179 9.26 -3.83 -62.62
C GLU A 179 9.15 -5.37 -62.66
N LEU A 180 9.49 -6.04 -61.55
CA LEU A 180 9.38 -7.50 -61.40
C LEU A 180 8.00 -7.95 -60.87
N VAL A 181 7.15 -7.03 -60.41
CA VAL A 181 5.79 -7.34 -59.96
C VAL A 181 4.91 -7.57 -61.19
N THR A 182 5.01 -8.76 -61.76
CA THR A 182 4.07 -9.25 -62.76
C THR A 182 2.72 -9.46 -62.10
N LEU A 183 1.66 -8.91 -62.69
CA LEU A 183 0.28 -8.98 -62.19
C LEU A 183 -0.06 -10.42 -61.79
N THR A 184 -0.32 -10.64 -60.49
CA THR A 184 -0.91 -11.89 -60.03
C THR A 184 -2.26 -12.06 -60.73
N PRO A 185 -2.54 -13.19 -61.39
CA PRO A 185 -3.84 -13.40 -62.01
C PRO A 185 -4.94 -13.28 -60.95
N THR A 186 -5.98 -12.50 -61.25
CA THR A 186 -7.19 -12.38 -60.43
C THR A 186 -7.68 -13.79 -60.06
N PRO A 187 -7.90 -14.10 -58.78
CA PRO A 187 -8.47 -15.39 -58.41
C PRO A 187 -9.85 -15.54 -59.07
N THR A 188 -9.99 -16.58 -59.89
CA THR A 188 -11.29 -17.03 -60.43
C THR A 188 -12.22 -17.32 -59.27
N GLU A 189 -13.43 -16.74 -59.28
CA GLU A 189 -14.46 -17.03 -58.28
C GLU A 189 -14.70 -18.55 -58.19
N ALA A 190 -14.56 -19.10 -56.98
CA ALA A 190 -14.88 -20.49 -56.72
C ALA A 190 -16.39 -20.72 -56.93
N PRO A 191 -16.81 -21.89 -57.45
CA PRO A 191 -18.23 -22.19 -57.59
C PRO A 191 -18.91 -22.14 -56.21
N THR A 192 -20.01 -21.39 -56.14
CA THR A 192 -20.89 -21.32 -54.96
C THR A 192 -21.38 -22.72 -54.61
N LEU A 193 -21.15 -23.15 -53.36
CA LEU A 193 -21.72 -24.38 -52.83
C LEU A 193 -23.24 -24.21 -52.70
N THR A 194 -23.98 -25.11 -53.34
CA THR A 194 -25.43 -25.30 -53.17
C THR A 194 -25.74 -25.55 -51.69
N PRO A 195 -26.77 -24.91 -51.09
CA PRO A 195 -27.13 -25.15 -49.70
C PRO A 195 -27.58 -26.61 -49.51
N VAL A 196 -27.00 -27.27 -48.50
CA VAL A 196 -27.46 -28.56 -47.98
C VAL A 196 -28.79 -28.34 -47.26
N PRO A 197 -29.80 -29.22 -47.40
CA PRO A 197 -31.09 -29.06 -46.73
C PRO A 197 -30.95 -29.12 -45.21
N THR A 198 -31.68 -28.24 -44.53
CA THR A 198 -31.97 -28.28 -43.09
C THR A 198 -32.65 -29.61 -42.76
N GLU A 199 -32.00 -30.42 -41.92
CA GLU A 199 -32.62 -31.56 -41.25
C GLU A 199 -33.25 -31.04 -39.96
N GLU A 200 -34.58 -30.97 -39.99
CA GLU A 200 -35.46 -30.74 -38.87
C GLU A 200 -35.71 -32.13 -38.26
N GLU A 201 -35.21 -32.37 -37.05
CA GLU A 201 -35.61 -33.55 -36.28
C GLU A 201 -35.91 -33.12 -34.84
N GLU A 202 -37.16 -33.38 -34.48
CA GLU A 202 -37.82 -33.15 -33.20
C GLU A 202 -37.14 -33.95 -32.07
N GLU A 203 -37.07 -33.40 -30.86
CA GLU A 203 -37.07 -34.23 -29.65
C GLU A 203 -37.76 -33.49 -28.47
N GLU A 204 -39.01 -33.92 -28.26
CA GLU A 204 -39.78 -34.11 -27.03
C GLU A 204 -39.56 -33.23 -25.77
N GLU A 205 -40.63 -32.53 -25.39
CA GLU A 205 -40.94 -32.25 -23.98
C GLU A 205 -41.44 -33.53 -23.27
N ASP A 206 -40.81 -33.93 -22.15
CA ASP A 206 -41.57 -34.40 -20.99
C ASP A 206 -40.86 -34.11 -19.65
N SER A 207 -41.71 -33.81 -18.69
CA SER A 207 -41.57 -33.31 -17.33
C SER A 207 -40.93 -34.31 -16.36
N LYS A 208 -40.23 -33.83 -15.30
CA LYS A 208 -40.73 -33.80 -13.90
C LYS A 208 -39.61 -33.71 -12.83
N ALA A 209 -39.93 -32.92 -11.80
CA ALA A 209 -39.55 -33.03 -10.38
C ALA A 209 -38.16 -32.56 -9.91
N VAL A 210 -38.20 -31.43 -9.18
CA VAL A 210 -37.22 -30.97 -8.19
C VAL A 210 -37.21 -31.91 -6.97
N PRO A 211 -36.04 -32.36 -6.48
CA PRO A 211 -35.88 -32.75 -5.09
C PRO A 211 -35.02 -31.75 -4.31
N THR A 212 -35.60 -31.32 -3.20
CA THR A 212 -35.11 -30.44 -2.13
C THR A 212 -33.78 -30.92 -1.51
N VAL A 213 -32.85 -29.99 -1.28
CA VAL A 213 -31.58 -30.20 -0.57
C VAL A 213 -31.80 -30.15 0.96
N PRO A 214 -31.35 -31.13 1.76
CA PRO A 214 -31.42 -31.06 3.22
C PRO A 214 -30.31 -30.18 3.82
N PRO A 215 -30.54 -29.51 4.98
CA PRO A 215 -29.57 -28.60 5.59
C PRO A 215 -28.42 -29.34 6.31
N ILE A 216 -27.28 -28.65 6.35
CA ILE A 216 -25.99 -29.07 6.92
C ILE A 216 -26.07 -29.16 8.45
N PRO A 217 -25.58 -30.23 9.11
CA PRO A 217 -25.50 -30.29 10.57
C PRO A 217 -24.27 -29.52 11.11
N THR A 218 -24.49 -28.90 12.28
CA THR A 218 -23.50 -28.21 13.12
C THR A 218 -22.54 -29.19 13.79
#